data_AF-S6BRE0-F1
#
_entry.id   AF-S6BRE0-F1
#
_cell.length_a   1.000
_cell.length_b   1.000
_cell.length_c   1.000
_cell.angle_alpha   90.00
_cell.angle_beta   90.00
_cell.angle_gamma   90.00
#
_symmetry.space_group_name_H-M   'P 1'
#
loop_
_entity.id
_entity.type
_entity.pdbx_description
1 polymer ?
#
loop_
_entity_poly.entity_id
_entity_poly.type
_entity_poly.pdbx_seq_one_letter_code
_entity_poly.pdbx_strand_id
1 'polypeptide(L)'
;MYPYKHPFRVKPFSTLALLFLLAGIGLLAEPALANKFETISGGITGSFRLKRAFVQQALLVGGGGCLIGAVLAVVVPHTNPAFLNYVNWRNSAIVLGVLGALLLVSYFLV
;
A
#
# COMPACT_ATOMS: atom_id res chain seq x y z
N MET A 1 22.01 18.16 -22.02
CA MET A 1 22.21 19.34 -21.16
C MET A 1 21.21 19.25 -20.01
N TYR A 2 21.62 18.78 -18.84
CA TYR A 2 20.84 18.90 -17.60
C TYR A 2 21.38 20.13 -16.86
N PRO A 3 20.50 21.01 -16.35
CA PRO A 3 20.25 20.90 -14.91
C PRO A 3 18.85 21.38 -14.49
N TYR A 4 18.18 20.66 -13.59
CA TYR A 4 17.39 21.30 -12.52
C TYR A 4 17.20 20.33 -11.37
N LYS A 5 18.04 20.47 -10.35
CA LYS A 5 17.79 19.95 -9.00
C LYS A 5 16.69 20.84 -8.40
N HIS A 6 15.45 20.37 -8.40
CA HIS A 6 14.46 20.90 -7.48
C HIS A 6 14.59 20.11 -6.17
N PRO A 7 14.76 20.77 -5.00
CA PRO A 7 14.61 20.07 -3.74
C PRO A 7 13.17 19.53 -3.73
N PHE A 8 13.00 18.25 -3.44
CA PHE A 8 11.70 17.61 -3.21
C PHE A 8 11.01 18.30 -2.02
N ARG A 9 10.42 19.48 -2.27
CA ARG A 9 9.50 20.12 -1.34
C ARG A 9 8.19 19.36 -1.47
N VAL A 10 8.07 18.29 -0.68
CA VAL A 10 6.79 17.63 -0.41
C VAL A 10 5.81 18.73 0.01
N LYS A 11 4.88 19.08 -0.88
CA LYS A 11 3.84 20.05 -0.56
C LYS A 11 3.02 19.43 0.58
N PRO A 12 2.72 20.16 1.67
CA PRO A 12 2.00 19.59 2.82
C PRO A 12 0.66 18.98 2.43
N PHE A 13 0.06 19.45 1.32
CA PHE A 13 -1.14 18.90 0.72
C PHE A 13 -1.02 17.43 0.28
N SER A 14 0.15 17.00 -0.20
CA SER A 14 0.40 15.60 -0.59
C SER A 14 0.53 14.69 0.62
N THR A 15 1.12 15.19 1.71
CA THR A 15 1.29 14.43 2.95
C THR A 15 -0.04 14.27 3.67
N LEU A 16 -0.87 15.33 3.70
CA LEU A 16 -2.22 15.28 4.26
C LEU A 16 -3.12 14.35 3.46
N ALA A 17 -3.07 14.38 2.12
CA ALA A 17 -3.83 13.45 1.29
C ALA A 17 -3.42 12.00 1.52
N LEU A 18 -2.12 11.71 1.68
CA LEU A 18 -1.63 10.38 2.01
C LEU A 18 -2.12 9.92 3.39
N LEU A 19 -2.04 10.79 4.41
CA LEU A 19 -2.56 10.50 5.75
C LEU A 19 -4.06 10.29 5.74
N PHE A 20 -4.81 11.07 4.97
CA PHE A 20 -6.26 10.95 4.84
C PHE A 20 -6.65 9.66 4.12
N LEU A 21 -5.87 9.25 3.12
CA LEU A 21 -6.07 7.99 2.41
C LEU A 21 -5.72 6.79 3.30
N LEU A 22 -4.63 6.87 4.07
CA LEU A 22 -4.27 5.84 5.05
C LEU A 22 -5.30 5.75 6.19
N ALA A 23 -5.79 6.89 6.68
CA ALA A 23 -6.85 6.95 7.69
C ALA A 23 -8.19 6.46 7.12
N GLY A 24 -8.51 6.80 5.87
CA GLY A 24 -9.71 6.33 5.18
C GLY A 24 -9.69 4.82 4.93
N ILE A 25 -8.55 4.27 4.54
CA ILE A 25 -8.37 2.81 4.46
C ILE A 25 -8.52 2.20 5.86
N GLY A 26 -7.96 2.80 6.91
CA GLY A 26 -8.12 2.31 8.28
C GLY A 26 -9.59 2.27 8.74
N LEU A 27 -10.31 3.39 8.59
CA LEU A 27 -11.70 3.56 9.01
C LEU A 27 -12.68 2.72 8.19
N LEU A 28 -12.44 2.53 6.89
CA LEU A 28 -13.29 1.69 6.03
C LEU A 28 -12.94 0.20 6.12
N ALA A 29 -11.71 -0.15 6.49
CA ALA A 29 -11.33 -1.52 6.75
C ALA A 29 -11.92 -2.03 8.08
N GLU A 30 -12.05 -1.19 9.11
CA GLU A 30 -12.62 -1.57 10.42
C GLU A 30 -13.98 -2.29 10.35
N PRO A 31 -15.03 -1.80 9.66
CA PRO A 31 -16.32 -2.49 9.63
C PRO A 31 -16.27 -3.82 8.85
N ALA A 32 -15.47 -3.91 7.78
CA ALA A 32 -15.33 -5.13 6.98
C ALA A 32 -14.50 -6.21 7.71
N LEU A 33 -13.49 -5.81 8.48
CA LEU A 33 -12.73 -6.72 9.35
C LEU A 33 -13.53 -7.13 10.59
N ALA A 34 -14.28 -6.21 11.21
CA ALA A 34 -15.12 -6.49 12.38
C ALA A 34 -16.19 -7.54 12.07
N ASN A 35 -16.85 -7.46 10.90
CA ASN A 35 -17.87 -8.44 10.50
C ASN A 35 -17.31 -9.86 10.34
N LYS A 36 -16.06 -10.01 9.89
CA LYS A 36 -15.39 -11.32 9.87
C LYS A 36 -15.00 -11.77 11.27
N PHE A 37 -14.58 -10.85 12.14
CA PHE A 37 -14.12 -11.21 13.48
C PHE A 37 -15.23 -11.56 14.48
N GLU A 38 -16.44 -11.04 14.35
CA GLU A 38 -17.59 -11.46 15.16
C GLU A 38 -17.99 -12.92 14.87
N THR A 39 -18.02 -13.35 13.60
CA THR A 39 -18.34 -14.75 13.23
C THR A 39 -17.25 -15.75 13.67
N ILE A 40 -16.05 -15.27 14.02
CA ILE A 40 -14.89 -16.09 14.44
C ILE A 40 -14.75 -16.13 15.98
N SER A 41 -15.63 -15.47 16.75
CA SER A 41 -15.51 -15.32 18.21
C SER A 41 -15.93 -16.53 19.05
N GLY A 42 -16.38 -17.64 18.45
CA GLY A 42 -16.85 -18.84 19.16
C GLY A 42 -15.80 -19.68 19.91
N GLY A 43 -14.55 -19.25 20.05
CA GLY A 43 -13.53 -20.04 20.76
C GLY A 43 -12.18 -19.33 20.87
N ILE A 44 -11.81 -18.97 22.10
CA ILE A 44 -10.72 -18.06 22.48
C ILE A 44 -9.31 -18.54 22.07
N THR A 45 -9.14 -19.78 21.57
CA THR A 45 -7.84 -20.30 21.10
C THR A 45 -7.75 -20.50 19.58
N GLY A 46 -8.86 -20.76 18.90
CA GLY A 46 -8.91 -20.87 17.43
C GLY A 46 -8.96 -19.52 16.72
N SER A 47 -9.58 -18.52 17.37
CA SER A 47 -9.79 -17.18 16.81
C SER A 47 -8.46 -16.50 16.46
N PHE A 48 -7.47 -16.49 17.36
CA PHE A 48 -6.18 -15.82 17.13
C PHE A 48 -5.40 -16.38 15.92
N ARG A 49 -5.43 -17.70 15.70
CA ARG A 49 -4.77 -18.33 14.54
C ARG A 49 -5.43 -17.93 13.23
N LEU A 50 -6.76 -17.86 13.21
CA LEU A 50 -7.53 -17.47 12.02
C LEU A 50 -7.39 -15.97 11.73
N LYS A 51 -7.39 -15.11 12.77
CA LYS A 51 -7.12 -13.68 12.61
C LYS A 51 -5.72 -13.43 12.06
N ARG A 52 -4.70 -14.12 12.59
CA ARG A 52 -3.32 -14.04 12.11
C ARG A 52 -3.20 -14.49 10.66
N ALA A 53 -3.82 -15.61 10.29
CA ALA A 53 -3.82 -16.10 8.91
C ALA A 53 -4.46 -15.10 7.93
N PHE A 54 -5.57 -14.48 8.32
CA PHE A 54 -6.21 -13.44 7.52
C PHE A 54 -5.32 -12.21 7.33
N VAL A 55 -4.69 -11.73 8.41
CA VAL A 55 -3.75 -10.59 8.36
C VAL A 55 -2.54 -10.92 7.50
N GLN A 56 -1.96 -12.12 7.64
CA GLN A 56 -0.87 -12.60 6.80
C GLN A 56 -1.27 -12.64 5.32
N GLN A 57 -2.45 -13.15 4.98
CA GLN A 57 -2.92 -13.14 3.58
C GLN A 57 -3.14 -11.73 3.05
N ALA A 58 -3.71 -10.82 3.84
CA ALA A 58 -3.92 -9.44 3.45
C ALA A 58 -2.57 -8.70 3.23
N LEU A 59 -1.58 -8.93 4.08
CA LEU A 59 -0.23 -8.39 3.96
C LEU A 59 0.47 -8.91 2.71
N LEU A 60 0.35 -10.21 2.41
CA LEU A 60 0.94 -10.83 1.23
C LEU A 60 0.31 -10.29 -0.06
N VAL A 61 -1.02 -10.24 -0.14
CA VAL A 61 -1.74 -9.76 -1.33
C VAL A 61 -1.54 -8.26 -1.52
N GLY A 62 -1.63 -7.47 -0.45
CA GLY A 62 -1.41 -6.02 -0.48
C GLY A 62 0.03 -5.65 -0.84
N GLY A 63 1.01 -6.32 -0.21
CA GLY A 63 2.43 -6.12 -0.48
C GLY A 63 2.81 -6.55 -1.90
N GLY A 64 2.36 -7.74 -2.33
CA GLY A 64 2.58 -8.25 -3.68
C GLY A 64 1.97 -7.36 -4.75
N GLY A 65 0.72 -6.89 -4.55
CA GLY A 65 0.05 -5.96 -5.45
C GLY A 65 0.81 -4.63 -5.59
N CYS A 66 1.32 -4.08 -4.48
CA CYS A 66 2.14 -2.87 -4.51
C CYS A 66 3.46 -3.09 -5.26
N LEU A 67 4.15 -4.21 -5.06
CA LEU A 67 5.39 -4.52 -5.77
C LEU A 67 5.18 -4.71 -7.28
N ILE A 68 4.11 -5.42 -7.67
CA ILE A 68 3.73 -5.56 -9.08
C ILE A 68 3.42 -4.18 -9.68
N GLY A 69 2.68 -3.35 -8.96
CA GLY A 69 2.42 -1.96 -9.35
C GLY A 69 3.70 -1.13 -9.51
N ALA A 70 4.69 -1.33 -8.65
CA ALA A 70 6.00 -0.67 -8.75
C ALA A 70 6.76 -1.09 -10.01
N VAL A 71 6.75 -2.38 -10.36
CA VAL A 71 7.35 -2.89 -11.61
C VAL A 71 6.61 -2.32 -12.82
N LEU A 72 5.28 -2.36 -12.81
CA LEU A 72 4.47 -1.81 -13.91
C LEU A 72 4.70 -0.31 -14.09
N ALA A 73 4.88 0.45 -13.01
CA ALA A 73 5.20 1.87 -13.11
C ALA A 73 6.50 2.12 -13.91
N VAL A 74 7.47 1.21 -13.85
CA VAL A 74 8.74 1.31 -14.60
C VAL A 74 8.63 0.76 -16.02
N VAL A 75 7.97 -0.39 -16.20
CA VAL A 75 7.94 -1.13 -17.47
C VAL A 75 6.95 -0.52 -18.47
N VAL A 76 5.85 0.06 -17.99
CA VAL A 76 4.81 0.61 -18.88
C VAL A 76 5.35 1.85 -19.61
N PRO A 77 5.25 1.91 -20.95
CA PRO A 77 5.75 3.04 -21.72
C PRO A 77 5.04 4.35 -21.38
N HIS A 78 5.83 5.37 -21.08
CA HIS A 78 5.39 6.68 -20.62
C HIS A 78 5.12 7.62 -21.80
N THR A 79 4.22 7.24 -22.70
CA THR A 79 3.98 8.01 -23.94
C THR A 79 2.71 8.85 -23.92
N ASN A 80 1.80 8.59 -22.98
CA ASN A 80 0.52 9.29 -22.91
C ASN A 80 0.44 10.19 -21.66
N PRO A 81 0.32 11.52 -21.83
CA PRO A 81 0.29 12.49 -20.74
C PRO A 81 -0.99 12.41 -19.88
N ALA A 82 -2.04 11.71 -20.32
CA ALA A 82 -3.22 11.44 -19.50
C ALA A 82 -2.95 10.43 -18.37
N PHE A 83 -1.86 9.65 -18.45
CA PHE A 83 -1.46 8.78 -17.34
C PHE A 83 -0.67 9.56 -16.30
N LEU A 84 -1.05 9.37 -15.02
CA LEU A 84 -0.30 9.88 -13.87
C LEU A 84 1.18 9.44 -13.88
N ASN A 85 1.45 8.29 -14.52
CA ASN A 85 2.77 7.70 -14.68
C ASN A 85 3.67 8.44 -15.70
N TYR A 86 3.13 9.34 -16.54
CA TYR A 86 3.90 9.99 -17.62
C TYR A 86 5.11 10.79 -17.10
N VAL A 87 4.90 11.61 -16.07
CA VAL A 87 5.96 12.44 -15.47
C VAL A 87 6.53 11.83 -14.20
N ASN A 88 5.67 11.19 -13.40
CA ASN A 88 6.01 10.82 -12.02
C ASN A 88 6.33 9.34 -11.82
N TRP A 89 6.59 8.57 -12.88
CA TRP A 89 6.79 7.12 -12.78
C TRP A 89 7.84 6.69 -11.76
N ARG A 90 8.95 7.43 -11.65
CA ARG A 90 10.00 7.13 -10.68
C ARG A 90 9.50 7.26 -9.24
N ASN A 91 8.80 8.35 -8.94
CA ASN A 91 8.26 8.59 -7.60
C ASN A 91 7.19 7.56 -7.25
N SER A 92 6.29 7.25 -8.19
CA SER A 92 5.27 6.23 -8.01
C SER A 92 5.87 4.84 -7.80
N ALA A 93 6.89 4.46 -8.58
CA ALA A 93 7.61 3.20 -8.41
C ALA A 93 8.30 3.11 -7.04
N ILE A 94 8.94 4.19 -6.58
CA ILE A 94 9.58 4.24 -5.26
C ILE A 94 8.54 4.08 -4.14
N VAL A 95 7.44 4.83 -4.18
CA VAL A 95 6.40 4.78 -3.15
C VAL A 95 5.76 3.40 -3.08
N LEU A 96 5.38 2.83 -4.23
CA LEU A 96 4.79 1.50 -4.32
C LEU A 96 5.81 0.41 -3.92
N GLY A 97 7.08 0.58 -4.27
CA GLY A 97 8.15 -0.33 -3.89
C GLY A 97 8.39 -0.35 -2.38
N VAL A 98 8.46 0.83 -1.74
CA VAL A 98 8.65 0.96 -0.29
C VAL A 98 7.44 0.42 0.47
N LEU A 99 6.21 0.79 0.07
CA LEU A 99 5.00 0.25 0.68
C LEU A 99 4.91 -1.26 0.51
N GLY A 100 5.18 -1.78 -0.68
CA GLY A 100 5.20 -3.20 -0.96
C GLY A 100 6.22 -3.94 -0.11
N ALA A 101 7.45 -3.42 -0.02
CA ALA A 101 8.50 -3.99 0.81
C ALA A 101 8.14 -3.98 2.31
N LEU A 102 7.60 -2.87 2.82
CA LEU A 102 7.17 -2.78 4.22
C LEU A 102 6.08 -3.80 4.54
N LEU A 103 5.06 -3.92 3.69
CA LEU A 103 3.98 -4.90 3.88
C LEU A 103 4.49 -6.35 3.84
N LEU A 104 5.49 -6.62 2.98
CA LEU A 104 6.09 -7.95 2.85
C LEU A 104 7.02 -8.28 4.02
N VAL A 105 7.77 -7.29 4.54
CA VAL A 105 8.54 -7.44 5.79
C VAL A 105 7.58 -7.68 6.96
N SER A 106 6.49 -6.92 7.06
CA SER A 106 5.46 -7.14 8.08
C SER A 106 4.84 -8.54 7.97
N TYR A 107 4.64 -9.07 6.77
CA TYR A 107 4.18 -10.45 6.57
C TYR A 107 5.12 -11.48 7.24
N PHE A 108 6.44 -11.32 7.11
CA PHE A 108 7.40 -12.23 7.74
C PHE A 108 7.51 -12.06 9.26
N LEU A 109 7.16 -10.88 9.78
CA LEU A 109 7.21 -10.59 11.22
C LEU A 109 5.92 -11.00 11.96
N VAL A 110 4.80 -11.13 11.24
CA VAL A 110 3.50 -11.51 11.80
C VAL A 110 3.42 -12.99 12.05
#